data_AF-A0A1W1XPX2-F1
#
_entry.id   AF-A0A1W1XPX2-F1
#
_cell.length_a   1.000
_cell.length_b   1.000
_cell.length_c   1.000
_cell.angle_alpha   90.00
_cell.angle_beta   90.00
_cell.angle_gamma   90.00
#
_symmetry.space_group_name_H-M   'P 1'
#
loop_
_entity.id
_entity.type
_entity.pdbx_description
1 polymer ?
#
loop_
_entity_poly.entity_id
_entity_poly.type
_entity_poly.pdbx_seq_one_letter_code
_entity_poly.pdbx_strand_id
1 'polypeptide(L)'
;MFAALTAAVEGEAPELPGKSVCDTCPTIREGKGQLKALRRFLQSPHYGAPDEPLDKMRCFLEQGFLCMGPVTRAGCGGSQITPRCISARVPCRGCYGPVVHEGNQMVDMLNALASNGIDVHSLPEHVSLLRFSGAHRRLRPKRQRKEA
;
A
#
# COMPACT_ATOMS: atom_id res chain seq x y z
N MET A 1 17.57 -7.53 -5.74
CA MET A 1 18.85 -6.92 -6.17
C MET A 1 19.77 -7.99 -6.72
N PHE A 2 20.20 -8.98 -5.94
CA PHE A 2 21.08 -10.06 -6.42
C PHE A 2 20.54 -10.73 -7.71
N ALA A 3 19.29 -11.19 -7.71
CA ALA A 3 18.67 -11.77 -8.91
C ALA A 3 18.69 -10.86 -10.15
N ALA A 4 18.61 -9.53 -9.96
CA ALA A 4 18.68 -8.60 -11.08
C ALA A 4 20.11 -8.40 -11.60
N LEU A 5 21.11 -8.47 -10.70
CA LEU A 5 22.52 -8.46 -11.09
C LEU A 5 22.89 -9.76 -11.81
N THR A 6 22.42 -10.90 -11.32
CA THR A 6 22.61 -12.21 -11.97
C THR A 6 22.04 -12.21 -13.38
N ALA A 7 20.77 -11.82 -13.55
CA ALA A 7 20.14 -11.70 -14.86
C ALA A 7 20.94 -10.77 -15.80
N ALA A 8 21.39 -9.61 -15.29
CA ALA A 8 22.20 -8.69 -16.09
C ALA A 8 23.56 -9.27 -16.53
N VAL A 9 24.21 -10.07 -15.68
CA VAL A 9 25.46 -10.77 -16.03
C VAL A 9 25.22 -11.87 -17.06
N GLU A 10 24.07 -12.55 -16.97
CA GLU A 10 23.64 -13.59 -17.91
C GLU A 10 23.09 -13.03 -19.23
N GLY A 11 22.91 -11.71 -19.33
CA GLY A 11 22.36 -11.04 -20.52
C GLY A 11 20.84 -11.09 -20.62
N GLU A 12 20.16 -11.44 -19.53
CA GLU A 12 18.71 -11.56 -19.43
C GLU A 12 18.07 -10.34 -18.73
N ALA A 13 16.78 -10.11 -19.02
CA ALA A 13 16.01 -9.10 -18.32
C ALA A 13 15.51 -9.64 -16.97
N PRO A 14 15.63 -8.89 -15.86
CA PRO A 14 15.17 -9.37 -14.57
C PRO A 14 13.64 -9.49 -14.53
N GLU A 15 13.14 -10.63 -14.06
CA GLU A 15 11.71 -10.80 -13.80
C GLU A 15 11.30 -9.97 -12.58
N LEU A 16 10.40 -9.01 -12.80
CA LEU A 16 9.86 -8.17 -11.74
C LEU A 16 8.48 -8.68 -11.30
N PRO A 17 8.14 -8.64 -10.00
CA PRO A 17 6.82 -9.00 -9.54
C PRO A 17 5.74 -8.13 -10.20
N GLY A 18 4.83 -8.75 -10.95
CA GLY A 18 3.70 -8.07 -11.59
C GLY A 18 2.48 -7.87 -10.68
N LYS A 19 2.56 -8.34 -9.44
CA LYS A 19 1.44 -8.37 -8.49
C LYS A 19 1.60 -7.35 -7.35
N SER A 20 0.56 -7.18 -6.55
CA SER A 20 0.50 -6.22 -5.45
C SER A 20 1.14 -6.78 -4.17
N VAL A 21 1.44 -5.91 -3.20
CA VAL A 21 1.88 -6.33 -1.86
C VAL A 21 0.87 -7.29 -1.21
N CYS A 22 -0.43 -7.18 -1.52
CA CYS A 22 -1.46 -8.06 -0.97
C CYS A 22 -1.28 -9.53 -1.35
N ASP A 23 -0.58 -9.84 -2.44
CA ASP A 23 -0.32 -11.21 -2.90
C ASP A 23 0.69 -11.96 -2.01
N THR A 24 1.48 -11.22 -1.24
CA THR A 24 2.48 -11.77 -0.29
C THR A 24 2.16 -11.43 1.16
N CYS A 25 1.01 -10.78 1.40
CA CYS A 25 0.61 -10.31 2.71
C CYS A 25 -0.01 -11.45 3.53
N PRO A 26 0.54 -11.78 4.72
CA PRO A 26 0.07 -12.91 5.51
C PRO A 26 -1.26 -12.67 6.24
N THR A 27 -1.66 -11.41 6.43
CA THR A 27 -2.88 -11.05 7.20
C THR A 27 -4.15 -11.62 6.58
N ILE A 28 -5.10 -12.00 7.43
CA ILE A 28 -6.40 -12.53 7.02
C ILE A 28 -7.24 -11.42 6.37
N ARG A 29 -7.85 -11.76 5.22
CA ARG A 29 -8.79 -10.91 4.49
C ARG A 29 -10.15 -11.60 4.46
N GLU A 30 -11.13 -11.01 5.13
CA GLU A 30 -12.53 -11.51 5.16
C GLU A 30 -13.47 -10.59 4.36
N GLY A 31 -12.90 -9.57 3.71
CA GLY A 31 -13.64 -8.51 3.06
C GLY A 31 -13.71 -7.25 3.93
N LYS A 32 -13.87 -6.10 3.26
CA LYS A 32 -13.89 -4.77 3.91
C LYS A 32 -15.19 -4.49 4.67
N GLY A 33 -16.18 -5.39 4.57
CA GLY A 33 -17.41 -5.37 5.37
C GLY A 33 -18.16 -4.04 5.30
N GLN A 34 -18.57 -3.53 6.47
CA GLN A 34 -19.30 -2.26 6.63
C GLN A 34 -18.40 -1.05 6.86
N LEU A 35 -17.08 -1.16 6.67
CA LEU A 35 -16.17 -0.05 6.91
C LEU A 35 -16.54 1.16 6.02
N LYS A 36 -16.97 2.27 6.64
CA LYS A 36 -17.34 3.50 5.93
C LYS A 36 -16.27 4.58 5.96
N ALA A 37 -15.39 4.58 6.94
CA ALA A 37 -14.38 5.63 7.13
C ALA A 37 -13.05 5.06 7.61
N LEU A 38 -11.96 5.72 7.24
CA LEU A 38 -10.62 5.35 7.67
C LEU A 38 -10.31 5.89 9.08
N ARG A 39 -9.54 5.09 9.82
CA ARG A 39 -8.97 5.40 11.13
C ARG A 39 -7.71 6.24 11.00
N ARG A 40 -7.42 7.03 12.03
CA ARG A 40 -6.18 7.79 12.09
C ARG A 40 -5.02 6.85 12.39
N PHE A 41 -3.87 7.09 11.73
CA PHE A 41 -2.66 6.28 11.92
C PHE A 41 -2.09 6.31 13.35
N LEU A 42 -2.45 7.31 14.16
CA LEU A 42 -2.06 7.38 15.58
C LEU A 42 -2.77 6.33 16.45
N GLN A 43 -3.83 5.70 15.94
CA GLN A 43 -4.48 4.59 16.63
C GLN A 43 -3.70 3.31 16.41
N SER A 44 -3.61 2.48 17.46
CA SER A 44 -2.96 1.18 17.33
C SER A 44 -3.83 0.22 16.52
N PRO A 45 -3.25 -0.58 15.61
CA PRO A 45 -3.97 -1.66 14.96
C PRO A 45 -4.39 -2.70 15.98
N HIS A 46 -5.50 -3.36 15.72
CA HIS A 46 -6.04 -4.40 16.57
C HIS A 46 -5.42 -5.75 16.19
N TYR A 47 -4.87 -6.43 17.19
CA TYR A 47 -4.34 -7.79 17.14
C TYR A 47 -4.40 -8.34 18.57
N GLY A 48 -4.42 -9.67 18.73
CA GLY A 48 -4.68 -10.31 20.03
C GLY A 48 -3.55 -10.05 21.04
N ALA A 49 -2.37 -10.56 20.73
CA ALA A 49 -1.17 -10.39 21.55
C ALA A 49 0.03 -9.91 20.71
N PRO A 50 1.03 -9.22 21.29
CA PRO A 50 2.21 -8.74 20.56
C PRO A 50 3.01 -9.82 19.83
N ASP A 51 2.95 -11.06 20.29
CA ASP A 51 3.60 -12.27 19.75
C ASP A 51 2.69 -13.09 18.83
N GLU A 52 1.41 -12.72 18.68
CA GLU A 52 0.48 -13.43 17.81
C GLU A 52 0.95 -13.42 16.35
N PRO A 53 0.95 -14.54 15.63
CA PRO A 53 1.44 -14.57 14.26
C PRO A 53 0.57 -13.71 13.33
N LEU A 54 1.19 -13.13 12.30
CA LEU A 54 0.51 -12.18 11.38
C LEU A 54 -0.61 -12.83 10.56
N ASP A 55 -0.56 -14.14 10.38
CA ASP A 55 -1.57 -14.94 9.69
C ASP A 55 -2.86 -15.13 10.51
N LYS A 56 -2.88 -14.68 11.77
CA LYS A 56 -4.09 -14.55 12.60
C LYS A 56 -4.59 -13.11 12.70
N MET A 57 -3.78 -12.15 12.22
CA MET A 57 -4.12 -10.74 12.27
C MET A 57 -5.02 -10.36 11.10
N ARG A 58 -6.13 -9.67 11.40
CA ARG A 58 -7.03 -9.09 10.39
C ARG A 58 -6.30 -8.05 9.53
N CYS A 59 -6.59 -7.98 8.24
CA CYS A 59 -6.00 -7.01 7.31
C CYS A 59 -6.14 -5.55 7.80
N PHE A 60 -5.04 -4.78 7.78
CA PHE A 60 -5.02 -3.36 8.19
C PHE A 60 -6.10 -2.52 7.51
N LEU A 61 -6.32 -2.72 6.21
CA LEU A 61 -7.31 -1.96 5.46
C LEU A 61 -8.74 -2.30 5.91
N GLU A 62 -9.00 -3.57 6.24
CA GLU A 62 -10.29 -4.01 6.78
C GLU A 62 -10.50 -3.53 8.22
N GLN A 63 -9.42 -3.33 8.98
CA GLN A 63 -9.45 -2.66 10.28
C GLN A 63 -9.65 -1.14 10.18
N GLY A 64 -9.64 -0.57 8.97
CA GLY A 64 -9.83 0.86 8.74
C GLY A 64 -8.55 1.68 8.60
N PHE A 65 -7.36 1.08 8.59
CA PHE A 65 -6.13 1.83 8.37
C PHE A 65 -5.85 2.04 6.89
N LEU A 66 -5.38 3.24 6.53
CA LEU A 66 -4.89 3.51 5.18
C LEU A 66 -3.64 2.67 4.88
N CYS A 67 -3.85 1.52 4.23
CA CYS A 67 -2.79 0.61 3.80
C CYS A 67 -2.67 0.65 2.28
N MET A 68 -1.51 1.09 1.77
CA MET A 68 -1.21 1.20 0.34
C MET A 68 -0.93 -0.14 -0.35
N GLY A 69 -1.01 -1.25 0.38
CA GLY A 69 -0.67 -2.60 -0.12
C GLY A 69 -1.34 -2.97 -1.46
N PRO A 70 -2.65 -2.76 -1.64
CA PRO A 70 -3.35 -3.15 -2.87
C PRO A 70 -2.86 -2.43 -4.13
N VAL A 71 -2.26 -1.24 -3.98
CA VAL A 71 -1.82 -0.39 -5.10
C VAL A 71 -0.30 -0.25 -5.16
N THR A 72 0.41 -1.12 -4.46
CA THR A 72 1.87 -1.11 -4.39
C THR A 72 2.42 -2.40 -4.94
N ARG A 73 3.43 -2.32 -5.80
CA ARG A 73 4.11 -3.51 -6.33
C ARG A 73 4.73 -4.37 -5.22
N ALA A 74 4.63 -5.68 -5.36
CA ALA A 74 5.25 -6.64 -4.46
C ALA A 74 6.79 -6.66 -4.55
N GLY A 75 7.43 -7.39 -3.64
CA GLY A 75 8.89 -7.63 -3.64
C GLY A 75 9.65 -7.00 -2.47
N CYS A 76 8.99 -6.20 -1.62
CA CYS A 76 9.66 -5.55 -0.49
C CYS A 76 10.10 -6.52 0.62
N GLY A 77 9.49 -7.71 0.69
CA GLY A 77 9.91 -8.77 1.60
C GLY A 77 11.23 -9.46 1.24
N GLY A 78 11.74 -9.25 0.02
CA GLY A 78 12.96 -9.93 -0.44
C GLY A 78 12.84 -11.44 -0.30
N SER A 79 13.88 -12.09 0.25
CA SER A 79 13.92 -13.54 0.47
C SER A 79 12.89 -14.04 1.49
N GLN A 80 12.46 -13.19 2.42
CA GLN A 80 11.46 -13.57 3.43
C GLN A 80 10.03 -13.54 2.89
N ILE A 81 9.82 -13.00 1.68
CA ILE A 81 8.52 -12.84 0.99
C ILE A 81 7.55 -11.89 1.72
N THR A 82 7.42 -11.99 3.04
CA THR A 82 6.57 -11.15 3.89
C THR A 82 6.93 -9.66 3.76
N PRO A 83 5.96 -8.79 3.44
CA PRO A 83 6.20 -7.36 3.33
C PRO A 83 6.72 -6.73 4.62
N ARG A 84 7.80 -5.94 4.54
CA ARG A 84 8.51 -5.38 5.71
C ARG A 84 7.66 -4.49 6.61
N CYS A 85 6.75 -3.70 6.05
CA CYS A 85 5.84 -2.89 6.87
C CYS A 85 4.90 -3.79 7.68
N ILE A 86 4.38 -4.84 7.04
CA ILE A 86 3.42 -5.76 7.63
C ILE A 86 4.10 -6.60 8.73
N SER A 87 5.36 -7.00 8.54
CA SER A 87 6.13 -7.69 9.58
C SER A 87 6.34 -6.84 10.83
N ALA A 88 6.41 -5.51 10.68
CA ALA A 88 6.47 -4.55 11.78
C ALA A 88 5.08 -4.12 12.31
N ARG A 89 4.01 -4.82 11.91
CA ARG A 89 2.61 -4.49 12.23
C ARG A 89 2.20 -3.05 11.90
N VAL A 90 2.73 -2.49 10.81
CA VAL A 90 2.33 -1.17 10.30
C VAL A 90 1.78 -1.26 8.87
N PRO A 91 0.77 -0.45 8.50
CA PRO A 91 0.22 -0.46 7.15
C PRO A 91 1.28 -0.07 6.10
N CYS A 92 1.21 -0.71 4.93
CA CYS A 92 2.07 -0.40 3.80
C CYS A 92 1.94 1.08 3.40
N ARG A 93 3.07 1.73 3.13
CA ARG A 93 3.15 3.15 2.78
C ARG A 93 3.35 3.42 1.29
N GLY A 94 3.51 2.37 0.49
CA GLY A 94 3.57 2.47 -0.97
C GLY A 94 4.92 2.78 -1.58
N CYS A 95 6.03 2.52 -0.87
CA CYS A 95 7.38 2.89 -1.31
C CYS A 95 7.88 2.16 -2.56
N TYR A 96 7.34 0.98 -2.90
CA TYR A 96 7.74 0.22 -4.09
C TYR A 96 7.05 0.68 -5.38
N GLY A 97 6.25 1.75 -5.30
CA GLY A 97 5.59 2.33 -6.45
C GLY A 97 4.38 1.52 -6.94
N PRO A 98 3.75 1.96 -8.05
CA PRO A 98 2.53 1.37 -8.57
C PRO A 98 2.73 -0.07 -9.04
N VAL A 99 1.66 -0.88 -8.94
CA VAL A 99 1.66 -2.27 -9.44
C VAL A 99 2.00 -2.28 -10.92
N VAL A 100 1.21 -1.56 -11.72
CA VAL A 100 1.42 -1.38 -13.15
C VAL A 100 2.50 -0.32 -13.39
N HIS A 101 3.38 -0.57 -14.36
CA HIS A 101 4.35 0.43 -14.79
C HIS A 101 3.65 1.71 -15.25
N GLU A 102 4.16 2.88 -14.85
CA GLU A 102 3.50 4.18 -15.05
C GLU A 102 2.08 4.29 -14.45
N GLY A 103 1.67 3.38 -13.56
CA GLY A 103 0.38 3.45 -12.85
C GLY A 103 0.31 4.60 -11.83
N ASN A 104 -0.89 4.91 -11.31
CA ASN A 104 -1.11 6.03 -10.39
C ASN A 104 -1.68 5.60 -9.05
N GLN A 105 -0.79 5.37 -8.08
CA GLN A 105 -1.15 4.91 -6.74
C GLN A 105 -2.22 5.76 -6.04
N MET A 106 -2.24 7.08 -6.27
CA MET A 106 -3.29 7.92 -5.71
C MET A 106 -4.65 7.62 -6.33
N VAL A 107 -4.74 7.60 -7.66
CA VAL A 107 -5.99 7.31 -8.37
C VAL A 107 -6.44 5.88 -8.10
N ASP A 108 -5.51 4.93 -8.15
CA ASP A 108 -5.78 3.52 -7.89
C ASP A 108 -6.30 3.31 -6.46
N MET A 109 -5.72 4.01 -5.48
CA MET A 109 -6.17 3.91 -4.09
C MET A 109 -7.53 4.57 -3.90
N LEU A 110 -7.73 5.77 -4.44
CA LEU A 110 -9.01 6.47 -4.35
C LEU A 110 -10.13 5.64 -5.00
N ASN A 111 -9.87 5.03 -6.16
CA ASN A 111 -10.79 4.09 -6.80
C ASN A 111 -11.06 2.89 -5.89
N ALA A 112 -10.02 2.25 -5.34
CA ALA A 112 -10.17 1.11 -4.45
C ALA A 112 -10.98 1.43 -3.18
N LEU A 113 -10.86 2.64 -2.62
CA LEU A 113 -11.68 3.10 -1.49
C LEU A 113 -13.12 3.33 -1.92
N ALA A 114 -13.34 4.09 -3.00
CA ALA A 114 -14.66 4.43 -3.52
C ALA A 114 -15.46 3.19 -3.94
N SER A 115 -14.86 2.25 -4.70
CA SER A 115 -15.52 1.01 -5.11
C SER A 115 -15.90 0.09 -3.94
N ASN A 116 -15.30 0.30 -2.76
CA ASN A 116 -15.65 -0.44 -1.55
C ASN A 116 -16.55 0.38 -0.60
N GLY A 117 -17.07 1.52 -1.04
CA GLY A 117 -17.97 2.36 -0.26
C GLY A 117 -17.32 3.02 0.97
N ILE A 118 -15.99 3.17 0.95
CA ILE A 118 -15.24 3.89 1.99
C ILE A 118 -15.17 5.36 1.58
N ASP A 119 -15.54 6.25 2.50
CA ASP A 119 -15.52 7.69 2.29
C ASP A 119 -14.09 8.21 2.09
N VAL A 120 -13.79 8.68 0.88
CA VAL A 120 -12.50 9.27 0.51
C VAL A 120 -12.24 10.63 1.17
N HIS A 121 -13.28 11.27 1.72
CA HIS A 121 -13.15 12.50 2.49
C HIS A 121 -12.70 12.24 3.94
N SER A 122 -12.75 10.99 4.41
CA SER A 122 -12.17 10.60 5.71
C SER A 122 -10.63 10.66 5.72
N LEU A 123 -10.00 10.77 4.55
CA LEU A 123 -8.57 11.00 4.42
C LEU A 123 -8.21 12.43 4.86
N PRO A 124 -7.21 12.63 5.72
CA PRO A 124 -6.78 13.97 6.11
C PRO A 124 -6.24 14.77 4.92
N GLU A 125 -5.59 14.09 3.98
CA GLU A 125 -5.12 14.66 2.72
C GLU A 125 -4.81 13.54 1.71
N HIS A 126 -4.81 13.88 0.42
CA HIS A 126 -4.62 12.92 -0.67
C HIS A 126 -3.18 12.89 -1.21
N VAL A 127 -2.39 13.94 -0.98
CA VAL A 127 -1.03 14.11 -1.51
C VAL A 127 -0.08 13.01 -1.00
N SER A 128 -0.21 12.53 0.24
CA SER A 128 0.61 11.43 0.76
C SER A 128 0.35 10.08 0.06
N LEU A 129 -0.73 9.94 -0.71
CA LEU A 129 -0.91 8.77 -1.57
C LEU A 129 0.15 8.68 -2.68
N LEU A 130 0.83 9.81 -2.98
CA LEU A 130 1.96 9.90 -3.91
C LEU A 130 3.30 10.07 -3.19
N ARG A 131 3.40 9.76 -1.89
CA ARG A 131 4.61 10.04 -1.09
C ARG A 131 5.92 9.58 -1.73
N PHE A 132 5.90 8.45 -2.43
CA PHE A 132 7.10 7.85 -3.05
C PHE A 132 7.06 7.83 -4.57
N SER A 133 5.91 8.12 -5.19
CA SER A 133 5.72 8.10 -6.65
C SER A 133 5.37 9.46 -7.25
N GLY A 134 5.35 10.52 -6.43
CA GLY A 134 5.01 11.87 -6.85
C GLY A 134 5.98 12.49 -7.86
N ALA A 135 7.27 12.18 -7.75
CA ALA A 135 8.33 12.71 -8.61
C ALA A 135 8.18 12.31 -10.10
N HIS A 136 7.35 11.30 -10.40
CA HIS A 136 7.00 10.89 -11.77
C HIS A 136 5.97 11.85 -12.42
N ARG A 137 6.16 13.17 -12.25
CA ARG A 137 5.26 14.23 -12.77
C ARG A 137 3.81 14.12 -12.28
N ARG A 138 3.60 13.56 -11.09
CA ARG A 138 2.27 13.35 -10.49
C ARG A 138 1.89 14.42 -9.48
N LEU A 139 2.86 15.13 -8.93
CA LEU A 139 2.61 16.26 -8.05
C LEU A 139 2.16 17.48 -8.86
N ARG A 140 1.09 18.12 -8.40
CA ARG A 140 0.60 19.39 -8.93
C ARG A 140 0.71 20.46 -7.85
N PRO A 141 1.03 21.72 -8.20
CA PRO A 141 0.96 22.83 -7.26
C PRO A 141 -0.42 22.91 -6.62
N LYS A 142 -0.49 23.24 -5.33
CA LYS A 142 -1.78 23.55 -4.70
C LYS A 142 -2.39 24.72 -5.44
N ARG A 143 -3.64 24.57 -5.91
CA ARG A 143 -4.41 25.68 -6.45
C ARG A 143 -4.60 26.68 -5.31
N GLN A 144 -4.06 27.89 -5.45
CA GLN A 144 -4.33 28.95 -4.49
C GLN A 144 -5.85 29.16 -4.47
N ARG A 145 -6.45 29.03 -3.29
CA ARG A 145 -7.86 29.34 -3.12
C ARG A 145 -7.97 30.85 -3.32
N LYS A 146 -8.63 31.30 -4.39
CA LYS A 146 -8.92 32.72 -4.55
C LYS A 146 -9.71 33.14 -3.31
N GLU A 147 -9.17 34.08 -2.54
CA GLU A 147 -9.94 34.76 -1.50
C GLU A 147 -11.12 35.42 -2.20
N ALA A 148 -12.32 35.15 -1.67
CA ALA A 148 -13.58 35.69 -2.16
C ALA A 148 -13.81 37.07 -1.55
#